data_AF-A0A926ZTW1-F1
#
_entry.id   AF-A0A926ZTW1-F1
#
_cell.length_a   1.000
_cell.length_b   1.000
_cell.length_c   1.000
_cell.angle_alpha   90.00
_cell.angle_beta   90.00
_cell.angle_gamma   90.00
#
_symmetry.space_group_name_H-M   'P 1'
#
loop_
_entity.id
_entity.type
_entity.pdbx_description
1 polymer ?
#
loop_
_entity_poly.entity_id
_entity_poly.type
_entity_poly.pdbx_seq_one_letter_code
_entity_poly.pdbx_strand_id
1 'polypeptide(L)'
;MSTPPNLSPQQVSAFPQHETITGVVERLTFYSAESGYTVARLTRPRNTELTTIVGSFANIQPGQTLQLTGFWRDHQIGRAH
;
A
#
# COMPACT_ATOMS: atom_id res chain seq x y z
N MET A 1 12.02 46.17 15.86
CA MET A 1 10.82 45.37 15.52
C MET A 1 11.28 44.35 14.50
N SER A 2 11.51 43.10 14.91
CA SER A 2 12.11 42.08 14.06
C SER A 2 11.33 40.78 14.19
N THR A 3 10.57 40.42 13.16
CA THR A 3 10.06 39.08 12.85
C THR A 3 9.55 39.09 11.41
N PRO A 4 9.43 37.95 10.72
CA PRO A 4 10.26 36.73 10.60
C PRO A 4 10.41 36.41 9.07
N PRO A 5 10.59 35.19 8.52
CA PRO A 5 10.94 33.88 9.06
C PRO A 5 12.18 33.23 8.40
N ASN A 6 12.70 32.23 9.08
CA ASN A 6 13.67 31.27 8.57
C ASN A 6 13.02 30.47 7.41
N LEU A 7 13.50 30.69 6.18
CA LEU A 7 13.21 29.84 5.03
C LEU A 7 14.25 28.73 4.99
N SER A 8 14.07 27.69 5.80
CA SER A 8 14.74 26.43 5.57
C SER A 8 14.04 25.76 4.37
N PRO A 9 14.71 25.61 3.21
CA PRO A 9 14.16 24.83 2.13
C PRO A 9 14.07 23.39 2.63
N GLN A 10 12.84 22.96 2.86
CA GLN A 10 12.35 21.65 2.46
C GLN A 10 13.32 20.53 2.81
N GLN A 11 13.21 20.11 4.08
CA GLN A 11 13.63 18.81 4.56
C GLN A 11 13.13 17.76 3.55
N VAL A 12 14.01 17.39 2.61
CA VAL A 12 13.81 16.30 1.66
C VAL A 12 13.75 15.06 2.53
N SER A 13 12.52 14.71 2.90
CA SER A 13 12.17 13.52 3.65
C SER A 13 12.60 12.30 2.84
N ALA A 14 13.87 11.92 2.92
CA ALA A 14 14.43 10.68 2.40
C ALA A 14 13.98 9.45 3.22
N PHE A 15 12.81 9.55 3.87
CA PHE A 15 12.15 8.41 4.46
C PHE A 15 11.43 7.72 3.31
N PRO A 16 11.60 6.40 3.16
CA PRO A 16 10.84 5.68 2.16
C PRO A 16 9.35 5.99 2.37
N GLN A 17 8.73 6.57 1.37
CA GLN A 17 7.33 6.95 1.46
C GLN A 17 6.52 5.66 1.54
N HIS A 18 6.10 5.31 2.76
CA HIS A 18 5.08 4.30 2.94
C HIS A 18 3.81 4.88 2.30
N GLU A 19 3.36 4.27 1.23
CA GLU A 19 2.09 4.64 0.63
C GLU A 19 1.00 3.81 1.28
N THR A 20 -0.16 4.43 1.51
CA THR A 20 -1.33 3.75 2.04
C THR A 20 -2.31 3.51 0.90
N ILE A 21 -2.60 2.25 0.62
CA ILE A 21 -3.64 1.89 -0.34
C ILE A 21 -4.84 1.30 0.39
N THR A 22 -6.02 1.59 -0.13
CA THR A 22 -7.27 0.99 0.33
C THR A 22 -7.86 0.20 -0.81
N GLY A 23 -8.28 -1.02 -0.53
CA GLY A 23 -8.91 -1.88 -1.52
C GLY A 23 -9.66 -3.04 -0.90
N VAL A 24 -10.43 -3.73 -1.73
CA VAL A 24 -11.20 -4.91 -1.32
C VAL A 24 -10.38 -6.15 -1.63
N VAL A 25 -10.23 -7.04 -0.66
CA VAL A 25 -9.58 -8.34 -0.90
C VAL A 25 -10.47 -9.14 -1.83
N GLU A 26 -10.01 -9.35 -3.05
CA GLU A 26 -10.71 -10.18 -4.03
C GLU A 26 -10.44 -11.66 -3.75
N ARG A 27 -9.19 -11.98 -3.40
CA ARG A 27 -8.78 -13.38 -3.19
C ARG A 27 -7.64 -13.51 -2.20
N LEU A 28 -7.84 -14.34 -1.18
CA LEU A 28 -6.77 -14.84 -0.32
C LEU A 28 -6.12 -16.04 -1.01
N THR A 29 -4.85 -15.93 -1.39
CA THR A 29 -4.12 -17.03 -2.03
C THR A 29 -3.48 -17.95 -1.00
N PHE A 30 -2.91 -17.38 0.05
CA PHE A 30 -2.22 -18.11 1.09
C PHE A 30 -2.29 -17.35 2.42
N TYR A 31 -2.42 -18.07 3.52
CA TYR A 31 -2.33 -17.55 4.87
C TYR A 31 -1.62 -18.57 5.76
N SER A 32 -0.56 -18.14 6.43
CA SER A 32 0.13 -18.90 7.47
C SER A 32 -0.32 -18.38 8.83
N ALA A 33 -1.03 -19.22 9.59
CA ALA A 33 -1.40 -18.92 10.96
C ALA A 33 -0.20 -18.90 11.92
N GLU A 34 0.89 -19.60 11.57
CA GLU A 34 2.09 -19.72 12.41
C GLU A 34 2.95 -18.45 12.39
N SER A 35 3.18 -17.87 11.19
CA SER A 35 3.99 -16.65 11.04
C SER A 35 3.16 -15.39 10.77
N GLY A 36 1.85 -15.54 10.55
CA GLY A 36 0.96 -14.47 10.09
C GLY A 36 1.16 -14.07 8.63
N TYR A 37 1.98 -14.80 7.87
CA TYR A 37 2.32 -14.48 6.48
C TYR A 37 1.13 -14.71 5.57
N THR A 38 0.72 -13.68 4.84
CA THR A 38 -0.44 -13.72 3.96
C THR A 38 -0.06 -13.24 2.57
N VAL A 39 -0.54 -13.97 1.57
CA VAL A 39 -0.53 -13.57 0.17
C VAL A 39 -1.98 -13.43 -0.26
N ALA A 40 -2.38 -12.22 -0.62
CA ALA A 40 -3.71 -11.97 -1.13
C ALA A 40 -3.66 -11.05 -2.35
N ARG A 41 -4.77 -10.99 -3.07
CA ARG A 41 -4.99 -10.05 -4.16
C ARG A 41 -6.11 -9.13 -3.74
N LEU A 42 -5.87 -7.83 -3.82
CA LEU A 42 -6.87 -6.81 -3.60
C LEU A 42 -7.12 -6.02 -4.88
N THR A 43 -8.33 -5.51 -5.03
CA THR A 43 -8.66 -4.53 -6.06
C THR A 43 -8.82 -3.16 -5.44
N ARG A 44 -8.38 -2.12 -6.15
CA ARG A 44 -8.52 -0.73 -5.69
C ARG A 44 -9.85 -0.18 -6.24
N PRO A 45 -10.59 0.65 -5.48
CA PRO A 45 -11.88 1.17 -5.93
C PRO A 45 -11.79 2.01 -7.22
N ARG A 46 -10.61 2.57 -7.52
CA ARG A 46 -10.34 3.34 -8.73
C ARG A 46 -9.60 2.56 -9.82
N ASN A 47 -9.23 1.31 -9.56
CA ASN A 47 -8.44 0.52 -10.50
C ASN A 47 -8.85 -0.95 -10.43
N THR A 48 -9.38 -1.49 -11.53
CA THR A 48 -9.76 -2.91 -11.66
C THR A 48 -8.57 -3.86 -11.63
N GLU A 49 -7.34 -3.34 -11.62
CA GLU A 49 -6.13 -4.13 -11.50
C GLU A 49 -5.98 -4.77 -10.11
N LEU A 50 -5.81 -6.08 -10.11
CA LEU A 50 -5.57 -6.88 -8.92
C LEU A 50 -4.13 -6.65 -8.43
N THR A 51 -4.01 -5.92 -7.33
CA THR A 51 -2.75 -5.69 -6.63
C THR A 51 -2.45 -6.86 -5.71
N THR A 52 -1.32 -7.53 -5.92
CA THR A 52 -0.86 -8.59 -5.03
C THR A 52 -0.26 -7.99 -3.78
N ILE A 53 -0.75 -8.40 -2.62
CA ILE A 53 -0.26 -8.00 -1.31
C ILE A 53 0.43 -9.18 -0.65
N VAL A 54 1.56 -8.90 -0.02
CA VAL A 54 2.36 -9.88 0.71
C VAL A 54 2.86 -9.22 1.99
N GLY A 55 2.70 -9.89 3.11
CA GLY A 55 3.04 -9.33 4.41
C GLY A 55 2.40 -10.11 5.55
N SER A 56 2.55 -9.60 6.77
CA SER A 56 1.92 -10.18 7.94
C SER A 56 0.59 -9.48 8.23
N PHE A 57 -0.54 -10.16 8.02
CA PHE A 57 -1.87 -9.57 8.20
C PHE A 57 -2.71 -10.38 9.18
N ALA A 58 -3.45 -9.67 10.04
CA ALA A 58 -4.39 -10.30 10.97
C ALA A 58 -5.63 -10.80 10.19
N ASN A 59 -5.84 -12.13 10.19
CA ASN A 59 -7.01 -12.85 9.68
C ASN A 59 -7.88 -12.07 8.67
N ILE A 60 -7.37 -11.89 7.45
CA ILE A 60 -8.08 -11.17 6.38
C ILE A 60 -8.95 -12.12 5.57
N GLN A 61 -10.14 -11.67 5.15
CA GLN A 61 -11.07 -12.46 4.33
C GLN A 61 -11.35 -11.81 2.98
N PRO A 62 -11.64 -12.60 1.93
CA PRO A 62 -12.14 -12.06 0.67
C PRO A 62 -13.48 -11.33 0.88
N GLY A 63 -13.69 -10.24 0.14
CA GLY A 63 -14.80 -9.30 0.32
C GLY A 63 -14.59 -8.24 1.39
N GLN A 64 -13.50 -8.32 2.17
CA GLN A 64 -13.20 -7.35 3.21
C GLN A 64 -12.40 -6.17 2.64
N THR A 65 -12.78 -4.95 3.01
CA THR A 65 -11.99 -3.75 2.70
C THR A 65 -10.82 -3.65 3.66
N LEU A 66 -9.60 -3.58 3.13
CA LEU A 66 -8.38 -3.39 3.90
C LEU A 66 -7.72 -2.08 3.51
N GLN A 67 -7.15 -1.43 4.52
CA GLN A 67 -6.23 -0.32 4.34
C GLN A 67 -4.84 -0.79 4.73
N LEU A 68 -3.91 -0.71 3.78
CA LEU A 68 -2.56 -1.26 3.91
C LEU A 68 -1.56 -0.14 3.71
N THR A 69 -0.68 0.05 4.68
CA THR A 69 0.39 1.05 4.65
C THR A 69 1.71 0.34 4.50
N GLY A 70 2.46 0.65 3.44
CA GLY A 70 3.71 -0.03 3.17
C GLY A 70 4.37 0.40 1.88
N PHE A 71 5.27 -0.44 1.39
CA PHE A 71 6.00 -0.21 0.17
C PHE A 71 5.27 -0.86 -0.99
N TRP A 72 4.68 -0.05 -1.85
CA TRP A 72 4.01 -0.53 -3.05
C TRP A 72 4.97 -0.45 -4.22
N ARG A 73 5.24 -1.60 -4.83
CA ARG A 73 5.91 -1.64 -6.13
C ARG A 73 4.83 -1.60 -7.19
N ASP A 74 4.59 -0.42 -7.73
CA ASP A 74 3.78 -0.26 -8.92
C ASP A 74 4.56 -0.84 -10.11
N HIS A 75 4.18 -2.04 -10.56
CA HIS A 75 4.53 -2.47 -11.90
C HIS A 75 3.51 -1.80 -12.83
N GLN A 76 3.72 -0.53 -13.15
CA GLN A 76 3.00 0.10 -14.25
C GLN A 76 3.19 -0.79 -15.47
N ILE A 77 2.15 -1.55 -15.84
CA ILE A 77 2.06 -2.06 -17.19
C ILE A 77 1.86 -0.80 -18.04
N GLY A 78 2.99 -0.27 -18.50
CA GLY A 78 3.01 0.81 -19.46
C GLY A 78 2.19 0.35 -20.66
N ARG A 79 1.02 0.95 -20.83
CA ARG A 79 0.23 0.91 -22.06
C ARG A 79 1.18 0.92 -23.27
N ALA A 80 1.26 -0.23 -23.96
CA ALA A 80 1.84 -0.25 -25.30
C ALA A 80 0.86 0.51 -26.19
N HIS A 81 1.33 1.63 -26.73
CA HIS A 81 0.58 2.53 -27.59
C HIS A 81 0.51 2.00 -29.02
#